data_AF-A0A158KMT2-F1
#
_entry.id   AF-A0A158KMT2-F1
#
_cell.length_a   1.000
_cell.length_b   1.000
_cell.length_c   1.000
_cell.angle_alpha   90.00
_cell.angle_beta   90.00
_cell.angle_gamma   90.00
#
_symmetry.space_group_name_H-M   'P 1'
#
loop_
_entity.id
_entity.type
_entity.pdbx_description
1 polymer ?
#
loop_
_entity_poly.entity_id
_entity_poly.type
_entity_poly.pdbx_seq_one_letter_code
_entity_poly.pdbx_strand_id
1 'polypeptide(L)'
;MTFADADRLARLPNLVVSREGYNGYAAWFWLEPNLRDPILAKLEVRQAIAHAINREVLVATVWGGYAVPATGPESSLVKAFYTPDTQQSVRPETRRSAA
;
A
#
# COMPACT_ATOMS: atom_id res chain seq x y z
N MET A 1 10.48 -2.75 -17.22
CA MET A 1 11.25 -3.60 -16.28
C MET A 1 10.26 -4.16 -15.29
N THR A 2 10.20 -5.47 -15.13
CA THR A 2 9.34 -6.06 -14.10
C THR A 2 10.05 -5.98 -12.74
N PHE A 3 9.33 -6.06 -11.63
CA PHE A 3 9.98 -6.15 -10.31
C PHE A 3 10.83 -7.42 -10.19
N ALA A 4 10.48 -8.50 -10.91
CA ALA A 4 11.27 -9.72 -10.97
C ALA A 4 12.64 -9.52 -11.64
N ASP A 5 12.76 -8.60 -12.60
CA ASP A 5 14.04 -8.29 -13.24
C ASP A 5 14.99 -7.50 -12.31
N ALA A 6 14.44 -6.77 -11.32
CA ALA A 6 15.20 -5.86 -10.49
C ALA A 6 16.27 -6.58 -9.66
N ASP A 7 15.95 -7.76 -9.09
CA ASP A 7 16.90 -8.59 -8.34
C ASP A 7 18.04 -9.12 -9.20
N ARG A 8 17.74 -9.48 -10.47
CA ARG A 8 18.75 -9.94 -11.42
C ARG A 8 19.68 -8.80 -11.80
N LEU A 9 19.13 -7.61 -12.05
CA LEU A 9 19.89 -6.43 -12.43
C LEU A 9 20.74 -5.89 -11.27
N ALA A 10 20.25 -5.98 -10.03
CA ALA A 10 20.99 -5.57 -8.83
C ALA A 10 22.28 -6.38 -8.58
N ARG A 11 22.41 -7.56 -9.20
CA ARG A 11 23.62 -8.41 -9.12
C ARG A 11 24.70 -8.05 -10.15
N LEU A 12 24.39 -7.19 -11.13
CA LEU A 12 25.36 -6.82 -12.15
C LEU A 12 26.30 -5.73 -11.61
N PRO A 13 27.63 -5.90 -11.75
CA PRO A 13 28.62 -5.03 -11.10
C PRO A 13 28.64 -3.61 -11.67
N ASN A 14 28.05 -3.39 -12.84
CA ASN A 14 28.02 -2.12 -13.56
C ASN A 14 26.67 -1.39 -13.48
N LEU A 15 25.72 -1.89 -12.68
CA LEU A 15 24.40 -1.30 -12.53
C LEU A 15 24.08 -1.02 -11.06
N VAL A 16 23.27 0.02 -10.83
CA VAL A 16 22.70 0.34 -9.52
C VAL A 16 21.19 0.32 -9.64
N VAL A 17 20.54 -0.47 -8.78
CA VAL A 17 19.08 -0.45 -8.63
C VAL A 17 18.74 0.41 -7.42
N SER A 18 18.19 1.60 -7.67
CA SER A 18 17.74 2.51 -6.62
C SER A 18 16.24 2.39 -6.36
N ARG A 19 15.83 2.51 -5.09
CA ARG A 19 14.43 2.60 -4.66
C ARG A 19 13.94 4.05 -4.54
N GLU A 20 14.81 5.01 -4.78
CA GLU A 20 14.54 6.43 -4.54
C GLU A 20 13.86 7.13 -5.72
N GLY A 21 13.61 6.43 -6.83
CA GLY A 21 13.07 7.02 -8.06
C GLY A 21 11.72 7.73 -7.86
N TYR A 22 10.93 7.33 -6.86
CA TYR A 22 9.62 7.88 -6.55
C TYR A 22 9.64 8.98 -5.46
N ASN A 23 10.80 9.30 -4.89
CA ASN A 23 10.93 10.26 -3.79
C ASN A 23 10.60 11.70 -4.20
N GLY A 24 10.75 12.05 -5.48
CA GLY A 24 10.50 13.40 -5.99
C GLY A 24 9.02 13.75 -6.23
N TYR A 25 8.13 12.76 -6.33
CA TYR A 25 6.70 12.95 -6.62
C TYR A 25 5.78 12.13 -5.71
N ALA A 26 6.35 11.48 -4.69
CA ALA A 26 5.64 10.78 -3.63
C ALA A 26 4.50 9.87 -4.13
N ALA A 27 4.79 9.02 -5.12
CA ALA A 27 3.75 8.17 -5.70
C ALA A 27 3.04 7.35 -4.64
N TRP A 28 1.71 7.31 -4.77
CA TRP A 28 0.80 6.74 -3.82
C TRP A 28 -0.42 6.18 -4.55
N PHE A 29 -0.99 5.11 -4.02
CA PHE A 29 -2.13 4.43 -4.63
C PHE A 29 -3.32 4.44 -3.68
N TRP A 30 -4.47 4.84 -4.21
CA TRP A 30 -5.76 4.78 -3.53
C TRP A 30 -6.67 3.77 -4.21
N LEU A 31 -7.56 3.17 -3.42
CA LEU A 31 -8.76 2.52 -3.92
C LEU A 31 -9.94 3.44 -3.66
N GLU A 32 -10.45 4.06 -4.73
CA GLU A 32 -11.53 5.04 -4.63
C GLU A 32 -12.85 4.40 -5.08
N PRO A 33 -13.81 4.20 -4.15
CA PRO A 33 -15.09 3.59 -4.48
C PRO A 33 -16.02 4.59 -5.15
N ASN A 34 -16.70 4.16 -6.21
CA ASN A 34 -17.75 4.96 -6.84
C ASN A 34 -19.01 5.00 -5.97
N LEU A 35 -19.24 6.10 -5.27
CA LEU A 35 -20.39 6.26 -4.38
C LEU A 35 -21.74 6.42 -5.11
N ARG A 36 -21.75 6.53 -6.45
CA ARG A 36 -22.99 6.50 -7.24
C ARG A 36 -23.54 5.09 -7.44
N ASP A 37 -22.71 4.07 -7.26
CA ASP A 37 -23.14 2.68 -7.33
C ASP A 37 -23.85 2.28 -6.02
N PRO A 38 -25.06 1.68 -6.07
CA PRO A 38 -25.86 1.40 -4.87
C PRO A 38 -25.24 0.37 -3.92
N ILE A 39 -24.30 -0.46 -4.39
CA ILE A 39 -23.58 -1.43 -3.57
C ILE A 39 -22.40 -0.72 -2.89
N LEU A 40 -21.59 0.01 -3.65
CA LEU A 40 -20.42 0.71 -3.12
C LEU A 40 -20.77 1.97 -2.30
N ALA A 41 -21.99 2.49 -2.44
CA ALA A 41 -22.53 3.56 -1.61
C ALA A 41 -22.70 3.14 -0.14
N LYS A 42 -22.83 1.84 0.15
CA LYS A 42 -22.97 1.31 1.51
C LYS A 42 -21.64 1.36 2.27
N LEU A 43 -21.61 1.99 3.44
CA LEU A 43 -20.38 2.17 4.23
C LEU A 43 -19.78 0.82 4.64
N GLU A 44 -20.62 -0.11 5.06
CA GLU A 44 -20.24 -1.44 5.54
C GLU A 44 -19.56 -2.25 4.44
N VAL A 45 -20.02 -2.10 3.19
CA VAL A 45 -19.39 -2.74 2.03
C VAL A 45 -17.99 -2.19 1.81
N ARG A 46 -17.83 -0.86 1.84
CA ARG A 46 -16.50 -0.23 1.67
C ARG A 46 -15.55 -0.60 2.80
N GLN A 47 -16.04 -0.65 4.04
CA GLN A 47 -15.26 -1.10 5.19
C GLN A 47 -14.83 -2.56 5.00
N ALA A 48 -15.75 -3.45 4.60
CA ALA A 48 -15.42 -4.85 4.33
C ALA A 48 -14.34 -5.00 3.26
N ILE A 49 -14.44 -4.26 2.15
CA ILE A 49 -13.41 -4.23 1.10
C ILE A 49 -12.07 -3.74 1.67
N ALA A 50 -12.07 -2.62 2.41
CA ALA A 50 -10.84 -2.05 2.97
C ALA A 50 -10.14 -3.00 3.97
N HIS A 51 -10.92 -3.75 4.76
CA HIS A 51 -10.42 -4.76 5.70
C HIS A 51 -9.96 -6.06 5.01
N ALA A 52 -10.50 -6.39 3.84
CA ALA A 52 -10.11 -7.58 3.08
C ALA A 52 -8.74 -7.42 2.38
N ILE A 53 -8.26 -6.18 2.19
CA ILE A 53 -7.00 -5.90 1.48
C ILE A 53 -5.81 -6.12 2.42
N ASN A 54 -5.01 -7.15 2.13
CA ASN A 54 -3.72 -7.38 2.79
C ASN A 54 -2.59 -6.64 2.05
N ARG A 55 -2.25 -5.45 2.56
CA ARG A 55 -1.23 -4.57 1.97
C ARG A 55 0.16 -5.21 1.92
N GLU A 56 0.54 -5.97 2.93
CA GLU A 56 1.84 -6.66 2.98
C GLU A 56 1.98 -7.69 1.86
N VAL A 57 0.90 -8.45 1.61
CA VAL A 57 0.89 -9.42 0.50
C VAL A 57 1.00 -8.69 -0.83
N LEU A 58 0.27 -7.59 -1.02
CA LEU A 58 0.40 -6.80 -2.26
C LEU A 58 1.82 -6.28 -2.46
N VAL A 59 2.46 -5.75 -1.42
CA VAL A 59 3.87 -5.30 -1.46
C VAL A 59 4.78 -6.44 -1.91
N ALA A 60 4.62 -7.64 -1.34
CA ALA A 60 5.43 -8.79 -1.69
C ALA A 60 5.17 -9.30 -3.11
N THR A 61 3.91 -9.41 -3.54
CA THR A 61 3.54 -10.10 -4.78
C THR A 61 3.45 -9.19 -6.00
N VAL A 62 2.88 -7.99 -5.85
CA VAL A 62 2.67 -7.05 -6.95
C VAL A 62 3.90 -6.18 -7.15
N TRP A 63 4.47 -5.66 -6.06
CA TRP A 63 5.60 -4.73 -6.11
C TRP A 63 6.96 -5.38 -5.81
N GLY A 64 7.02 -6.71 -5.59
CA GLY A 64 8.27 -7.43 -5.35
C GLY A 64 9.09 -6.90 -4.17
N GLY A 65 8.44 -6.31 -3.16
CA GLY A 65 9.11 -5.69 -2.01
C GLY A 65 9.65 -4.28 -2.24
N TYR A 66 9.35 -3.64 -3.37
CA TYR A 66 9.80 -2.27 -3.69
C TYR A 66 8.81 -1.17 -3.26
N ALA A 67 7.73 -1.53 -2.56
CA ALA A 67 6.74 -0.60 -2.04
C ALA A 67 6.70 -0.62 -0.51
N VAL A 68 6.13 0.43 0.09
CA VAL A 68 5.87 0.53 1.53
C VAL A 68 4.35 0.43 1.73
N PRO A 69 3.85 -0.35 2.71
CA PRO A 69 2.43 -0.43 3.02
C PRO A 69 1.84 0.94 3.36
N ALA A 70 0.73 1.27 2.72
CA ALA A 70 0.00 2.50 3.00
C ALA A 70 -0.69 2.44 4.39
N THR A 71 -0.42 3.45 5.22
CA THR A 71 -0.95 3.57 6.59
C THR A 71 -2.10 4.58 6.69
N GLY A 72 -2.34 5.38 5.65
CA GLY A 72 -3.34 6.44 5.69
C GLY A 72 -3.69 6.99 4.31
N PRO A 73 -4.38 8.13 4.26
CA PRO A 73 -4.70 8.79 3.00
C PRO A 73 -3.48 9.49 2.38
N GLU A 74 -2.50 9.88 3.19
CA GLU A 74 -1.31 10.61 2.73
C GLU A 74 -0.07 9.73 2.68
N SER A 75 0.79 10.00 1.71
CA SER A 75 2.03 9.27 1.52
C SER A 75 3.04 9.56 2.63
N SER A 76 3.67 8.51 3.17
CA SER A 76 4.75 8.63 4.15
C SER A 76 5.98 9.37 3.63
N LEU A 77 6.10 9.56 2.31
CA LEU A 77 7.14 10.36 1.68
C LEU A 77 6.91 11.87 1.85
N VAL A 78 5.65 12.30 1.98
CA VAL A 78 5.28 13.72 2.14
C VAL A 78 5.29 14.09 3.63
N LYS A 79 6.49 14.12 4.21
CA LYS A 79 6.70 14.29 5.67
C LYS A 79 6.03 15.52 6.28
N ALA A 80 5.84 16.59 5.50
CA ALA A 80 5.19 17.81 5.97
C ALA A 80 3.71 17.61 6.32
N PHE A 81 3.04 16.63 5.72
CA PHE A 81 1.60 16.39 5.89
C PHE A 81 1.28 14.97 6.40
N TYR A 82 2.25 14.07 6.38
CA TYR A 82 2.10 12.72 6.92
C TYR A 82 2.15 12.70 8.45
N THR A 83 1.20 11.98 9.06
CA THR A 83 1.27 11.56 10.46
C THR A 83 1.07 10.05 10.56
N PRO A 84 1.88 9.34 11.36
CA PRO A 84 1.65 7.92 11.63
C PRO A 84 0.45 7.70 12.56
N ASP A 85 0.01 8.72 13.30
CA ASP A 85 -1.15 8.68 14.19
C ASP A 85 -2.45 8.85 13.39
N THR A 86 -2.82 7.77 12.70
CA THR A 86 -4.04 7.68 11.90
C THR A 86 -4.83 6.44 12.31
N GLN A 87 -6.16 6.47 12.14
CA GLN A 87 -6.96 5.27 12.32
C GLN A 87 -6.52 4.20 11.32
N GLN A 88 -5.72 3.26 11.81
CA GLN A 88 -5.34 2.08 11.04
C GLN A 88 -6.55 1.17 10.93
N SER A 89 -6.82 0.70 9.71
CA SER A 89 -7.82 -0.34 9.49
C SER A 89 -7.32 -1.63 10.14
N VAL A 90 -7.77 -1.90 11.36
CA VAL A 90 -7.35 -3.08 12.14
C VAL A 90 -7.73 -4.34 11.36
N ARG A 91 -6.80 -5.29 11.23
CA ARG A 91 -7.07 -6.55 10.54
C ARG A 91 -8.14 -7.36 11.30
N PRO A 92 -9.08 -8.02 10.61
CA PRO A 92 -10.09 -8.86 11.26
C PRO A 92 -9.49 -9.99 12.12
N GLU A 93 -8.34 -10.55 11.73
CA GLU A 93 -7.65 -11.62 12.49
C GLU A 93 -7.30 -11.18 13.93
N THR A 94 -6.94 -9.91 14.12
CA THR A 94 -6.51 -9.38 15.43
C THR A 94 -7.67 -9.25 16.43
N ARG A 95 -8.93 -9.33 15.99
CA ARG A 95 -10.10 -9.35 16.89
C ARG A 95 -10.46 -10.74 17.40
N ARG A 96 -9.98 -11.83 16.79
CA ARG A 96 -10.34 -13.20 17.23
C ARG A 96 -9.53 -13.71 18.42
N SER A 97 -8.48 -13.01 18.85
CA SER A 97 -7.66 -13.39 20.01
C SER A 97 -8.01 -12.64 21.30
N ALA A 98 -9.11 -11.89 21.32
CA ALA A 98 -9.49 -11.03 22.45
C ALA A 98 -10.91 -11.35 23.00
N ALA A 99 -11.35 -12.61 22.87
CA ALA A 99 -12.59 -13.11 23.45
C ALA A 99 -12.33 -14.39 24.24
#